data_AF-A0A523RYJ1-F1
#
_entry.id   AF-A0A523RYJ1-F1
#
_cell.length_a   1.000
_cell.length_b   1.000
_cell.length_c   1.000
_cell.angle_alpha   90.00
_cell.angle_beta   90.00
_cell.angle_gamma   90.00
#
_symmetry.space_group_name_H-M   'P 1'
#
loop_
_entity.id
_entity.type
_entity.pdbx_description
1 polymer ?
#
loop_
_entity_poly.entity_id
_entity_poly.type
_entity_poly.pdbx_seq_one_letter_code
_entity_poly.pdbx_strand_id
1 'polypeptide(L)'
;MAEAMLFLLLQSPFDIQMPENWFGIVGDILNVLFALAVRGYLIVLLIGLIIFATGFSDGFSKILVGLGIVLYFGGPFIVNLFGQFSGIEPVTLESATAVWLRIFGMTDAELFMILVWLGDAIACIWLLAGTILYLTPFANDLTSRGKSMIVRALMLAPVLAFFHVAAWL
;
A
#
# COMPACT_ATOMS: atom_id res chain seq x y z
N MET A 1 -3.02 -58.10 14.36
CA MET A 1 -3.37 -56.98 15.26
C MET A 1 -2.37 -55.82 15.18
N ALA A 2 -1.07 -56.07 15.07
CA ALA A 2 -0.05 -55.01 14.94
C ALA A 2 -0.13 -54.19 13.63
N GLU A 3 -0.47 -54.82 12.49
CA GLU A 3 -0.60 -54.12 11.20
C GLU A 3 -1.80 -53.16 11.13
N ALA A 4 -2.88 -53.46 11.88
CA ALA A 4 -4.05 -52.57 11.95
C ALA A 4 -3.76 -51.29 12.75
N MET A 5 -2.90 -51.35 13.77
CA MET A 5 -2.43 -50.16 14.49
C MET A 5 -1.46 -49.32 13.66
N LEU A 6 -0.67 -49.94 12.77
CA LEU A 6 0.22 -49.21 11.85
C LEU A 6 -0.58 -48.35 10.86
N PHE A 7 -1.70 -48.88 10.34
CA PHE A 7 -2.61 -48.13 9.46
C PHE A 7 -3.32 -46.98 10.18
N LEU A 8 -3.67 -47.14 11.45
CA LEU A 8 -4.28 -46.07 12.27
C LEU A 8 -3.29 -44.96 12.65
N LEU A 9 -1.99 -45.26 12.75
CA LEU A 9 -0.95 -44.26 12.97
C LEU A 9 -0.55 -43.50 11.70
N LEU A 10 -0.81 -44.07 10.52
CA LEU A 10 -0.58 -43.43 9.22
C LEU A 10 -1.73 -42.52 8.78
N GLN A 11 -2.90 -42.66 9.40
CA GLN A 11 -4.00 -41.73 9.24
C GLN A 11 -3.75 -40.52 10.14
N SER A 12 -3.15 -39.47 9.56
CA SER A 12 -3.19 -38.15 10.18
C SER A 12 -4.67 -37.83 10.46
N PRO A 13 -5.07 -37.49 11.70
CA PRO A 13 -6.45 -37.10 11.99
C PRO A 13 -6.84 -35.78 11.31
N PHE A 14 -5.91 -35.18 10.57
CA PHE A 14 -6.09 -34.02 9.70
C PHE A 14 -6.11 -34.42 8.23
N ASP A 15 -6.86 -35.45 7.86
CA ASP A 15 -7.30 -35.68 6.47
C ASP A 15 -8.32 -34.60 6.10
N ILE A 16 -7.87 -33.34 6.17
CA ILE A 16 -8.62 -32.19 5.72
C ILE A 16 -8.59 -32.28 4.21
N GLN A 17 -9.67 -32.76 3.61
CA GLN A 17 -9.91 -32.58 2.18
C GLN A 17 -9.92 -31.08 1.91
N MET A 18 -8.77 -30.57 1.50
CA MET A 18 -8.67 -29.18 1.06
C MET A 18 -9.54 -29.02 -0.19
N PRO A 19 -10.24 -27.89 -0.34
CA PRO A 19 -11.01 -27.62 -1.55
C PRO A 19 -10.14 -27.84 -2.80
N GLU A 20 -10.70 -28.39 -3.88
CA GLU A 20 -9.96 -28.71 -5.11
C GLU A 20 -9.17 -27.48 -5.67
N ASN A 21 -9.63 -26.26 -5.36
CA ASN A 21 -9.00 -25.00 -5.77
C ASN A 21 -8.12 -24.34 -4.70
N TRP A 22 -7.81 -25.02 -3.59
CA TRP A 22 -7.07 -24.43 -2.47
C TRP A 22 -5.73 -23.82 -2.89
N PHE A 23 -4.92 -24.58 -3.64
CA PHE A 23 -3.62 -24.10 -4.12
C PHE A 23 -3.75 -22.91 -5.07
N GLY A 24 -4.80 -22.88 -5.91
CA GLY A 24 -5.08 -21.74 -6.79
C GLY A 24 -5.46 -20.48 -6.01
N ILE A 25 -6.32 -20.61 -4.99
CA ILE A 25 -6.76 -19.48 -4.14
C ILE A 25 -5.58 -18.93 -3.34
N VAL A 26 -4.79 -19.80 -2.71
CA VAL A 26 -3.60 -19.37 -1.95
C VAL A 26 -2.58 -18.73 -2.88
N GLY A 27 -2.38 -19.29 -4.08
CA GLY A 27 -1.52 -18.71 -5.11
C GLY A 27 -1.97 -17.30 -5.51
N ASP A 28 -3.26 -17.09 -5.76
CA ASP A 28 -3.81 -15.77 -6.07
C ASP A 28 -3.60 -14.79 -4.91
N ILE A 29 -3.88 -15.20 -3.66
CA ILE A 29 -3.66 -14.35 -2.47
C ILE A 29 -2.19 -13.96 -2.35
N LEU A 30 -1.26 -14.90 -2.50
CA LEU A 30 0.18 -14.62 -2.43
C LEU A 30 0.61 -13.68 -3.56
N ASN A 31 0.09 -13.85 -4.78
CA ASN A 31 0.34 -12.93 -5.89
C ASN A 31 -0.18 -11.52 -5.61
N VAL A 32 -1.37 -11.38 -5.01
CA VAL A 32 -1.91 -10.07 -4.59
C VAL A 32 -1.03 -9.43 -3.54
N LEU A 33 -0.64 -10.17 -2.51
CA LEU A 33 0.23 -9.68 -1.44
C LEU A 33 1.61 -9.29 -1.97
N PHE A 34 2.16 -10.07 -2.91
CA PHE A 34 3.41 -9.73 -3.57
C PHE A 34 3.29 -8.46 -4.43
N ALA A 35 2.21 -8.34 -5.21
CA ALA A 35 1.96 -7.14 -6.00
C ALA A 35 1.79 -5.90 -5.11
N LEU A 36 1.10 -6.02 -3.98
CA LEU A 36 0.98 -4.96 -2.98
C LEU A 36 2.33 -4.62 -2.33
N ALA A 37 3.17 -5.62 -2.04
CA ALA A 37 4.49 -5.41 -1.47
C ALA A 37 5.45 -4.70 -2.44
N VAL A 38 5.44 -5.08 -3.71
CA VAL A 38 6.37 -4.56 -4.73
C VAL A 38 5.86 -3.28 -5.38
N ARG A 39 4.54 -3.04 -5.46
CA ARG A 39 3.96 -1.88 -6.16
C ARG A 39 3.06 -1.06 -5.25
N GLY A 40 2.25 -1.74 -4.45
CA GLY A 40 1.30 -1.10 -3.53
C GLY A 40 1.95 -0.28 -2.41
N TYR A 41 3.22 -0.54 -2.06
CA TYR A 41 3.90 0.19 -0.99
C TYR A 41 3.99 1.70 -1.25
N LEU A 42 4.24 2.11 -2.51
CA LEU A 42 4.28 3.52 -2.91
C LEU A 42 2.90 4.16 -2.82
N ILE A 43 1.84 3.41 -3.16
CA ILE A 43 0.45 3.87 -3.05
C ILE A 43 0.13 4.18 -1.59
N VAL A 44 0.42 3.23 -0.70
CA VAL A 44 0.19 3.37 0.74
C VAL A 44 0.96 4.57 1.30
N LEU A 45 2.22 4.74 0.90
CA LEU A 45 3.06 5.85 1.31
C LEU A 45 2.50 7.20 0.83
N LEU A 46 2.16 7.31 -0.46
CA LEU A 46 1.64 8.52 -1.07
C LEU A 46 0.28 8.92 -0.47
N ILE A 47 -0.63 7.97 -0.27
CA ILE A 47 -1.90 8.20 0.42
C ILE A 47 -1.65 8.68 1.86
N GLY A 48 -0.71 8.06 2.57
CA GLY A 48 -0.31 8.49 3.92
C GLY A 48 0.14 9.95 3.96
N LEU A 49 0.96 10.38 3.00
CA LEU A 49 1.43 11.76 2.89
C LEU A 49 0.33 12.74 2.49
N ILE A 50 -0.58 12.36 1.60
CA ILE A 50 -1.76 13.17 1.25
C ILE A 50 -2.65 13.37 2.48
N ILE A 51 -2.90 12.31 3.25
CA ILE A 51 -3.70 12.40 4.49
C ILE A 51 -2.98 13.28 5.52
N PHE A 52 -1.66 13.17 5.65
CA PHE A 52 -0.88 14.07 6.51
C PHE A 52 -1.07 15.54 6.11
N ALA A 53 -1.02 15.83 4.81
CA ALA A 53 -1.20 17.18 4.29
C ALA A 53 -2.58 17.75 4.65
N THR A 54 -3.64 16.94 4.50
CA THR A 54 -5.01 17.35 4.81
C THR A 54 -5.26 17.62 6.30
N GLY A 55 -4.45 17.05 7.20
CA GLY A 55 -4.61 17.18 8.65
C GLY A 55 -5.80 16.41 9.22
N PHE A 56 -6.35 15.45 8.47
CA PHE A 56 -7.42 14.57 8.95
C PHE A 56 -6.96 13.68 10.11
N SER A 57 -5.75 13.11 10.03
CA SER A 57 -5.19 12.29 11.10
C SER A 57 -3.67 12.13 10.96
N ASP A 58 -2.93 12.79 11.85
CA ASP A 58 -1.47 12.69 11.93
C ASP A 58 -1.01 11.30 12.41
N GLY A 59 -1.85 10.59 13.17
CA GLY A 59 -1.56 9.22 13.61
C GLY A 59 -1.74 8.21 12.47
N PHE A 60 -2.86 8.28 11.76
CA PHE A 60 -3.16 7.36 10.66
C PHE A 60 -2.18 7.52 9.50
N SER A 61 -1.82 8.76 9.16
CA SER A 61 -0.81 9.03 8.12
C SER A 61 0.55 8.41 8.45
N LYS A 62 1.03 8.54 9.69
CA LYS A 62 2.28 7.91 10.15
C LYS A 62 2.21 6.39 10.08
N ILE A 63 1.08 5.79 10.46
CA ILE A 63 0.88 4.34 10.36
C ILE A 63 0.94 3.91 8.90
N LEU A 64 0.26 4.61 8.00
CA LEU A 64 0.31 4.30 6.56
C LEU A 64 1.73 4.42 6.00
N VAL A 65 2.44 5.52 6.28
CA VAL A 65 3.83 5.69 5.83
C VAL A 65 4.72 4.58 6.39
N GLY A 66 4.59 4.24 7.68
CA GLY A 66 5.32 3.14 8.30
C GLY A 66 5.00 1.79 7.66
N LEU A 67 3.72 1.53 7.38
CA LEU A 67 3.26 0.31 6.71
C LEU A 67 3.82 0.22 5.28
N GLY A 68 3.87 1.32 4.54
CA GLY A 68 4.50 1.37 3.21
C GLY A 68 5.98 1.00 3.27
N ILE A 69 6.73 1.53 4.24
CA ILE A 69 8.15 1.19 4.42
C ILE A 69 8.31 -0.31 4.77
N VAL A 70 7.49 -0.83 5.68
CA VAL A 70 7.53 -2.25 6.07
C VAL A 70 7.13 -3.16 4.91
N LEU A 71 6.15 -2.78 4.10
CA LEU A 71 5.76 -3.52 2.89
C LEU A 71 6.91 -3.59 1.89
N TYR A 72 7.62 -2.48 1.68
CA TYR A 72 8.73 -2.43 0.73
C TYR A 72 9.87 -3.38 1.13
N PHE A 73 10.32 -3.32 2.38
CA PHE A 73 11.47 -4.12 2.84
C PHE A 73 11.09 -5.54 3.25
N GLY A 74 9.97 -5.71 3.94
CA GLY A 74 9.54 -6.98 4.51
C GLY A 74 8.58 -7.77 3.63
N GLY A 75 7.78 -7.09 2.81
CA GLY A 75 6.70 -7.72 2.05
C GLY A 75 7.16 -8.85 1.12
N PRO A 76 8.13 -8.63 0.20
CA PRO A 76 8.59 -9.69 -0.70
C PRO A 76 9.18 -10.89 0.04
N PHE A 77 9.91 -10.63 1.13
CA PHE A 77 10.48 -11.69 1.97
C PHE A 77 9.39 -12.53 2.64
N ILE A 78 8.41 -11.87 3.26
CA ILE A 78 7.29 -12.53 3.95
C ILE A 78 6.48 -13.37 2.96
N VAL A 79 6.16 -12.84 1.79
CA VAL A 79 5.37 -13.56 0.78
C VAL A 79 6.11 -14.78 0.25
N ASN A 80 7.41 -14.66 -0.03
CA ASN A 80 8.22 -15.79 -0.47
C ASN A 80 8.34 -16.88 0.61
N LEU A 81 8.45 -16.49 1.88
CA LEU A 81 8.45 -17.42 3.01
C LEU A 81 7.13 -18.20 3.08
N PHE A 82 5.99 -17.51 2.95
CA PHE A 82 4.68 -18.17 2.91
C PHE A 82 4.50 -19.08 1.68
N GLY A 83 5.00 -18.66 0.52
CA GLY A 83 5.01 -19.49 -0.70
C GLY A 83 5.72 -20.82 -0.47
N GLN A 84 6.91 -20.79 0.13
CA GLN A 84 7.67 -22.00 0.49
C GLN A 84 6.92 -22.91 1.45
N PHE A 85 6.26 -22.35 2.48
CA PHE A 85 5.46 -23.14 3.42
C PHE A 85 4.20 -23.75 2.80
N SER A 86 3.62 -23.08 1.80
CA SER A 86 2.42 -23.56 1.10
C SER A 86 2.68 -24.59 0.00
N GLY A 87 3.95 -24.83 -0.37
CA GLY A 87 4.32 -25.74 -1.46
C GLY A 87 3.88 -25.25 -2.85
N ILE A 88 3.62 -23.94 -2.99
CA ILE A 88 3.24 -23.29 -4.25
C ILE A 88 4.50 -22.76 -4.92
N GLU A 89 4.50 -22.73 -6.26
CA GLU A 89 5.60 -22.14 -7.03
C GLU A 89 5.90 -20.70 -6.56
N PRO A 90 7.19 -20.31 -6.56
CA PRO A 90 7.58 -18.98 -6.11
C PRO A 90 6.88 -17.90 -6.94
N VAL A 91 6.32 -16.91 -6.24
CA VAL A 91 5.63 -15.78 -6.87
C VAL A 91 6.63 -14.95 -7.68
N THR A 92 6.35 -14.76 -8.97
CA THR A 92 7.19 -13.96 -9.86
C THR A 92 6.62 -12.56 -10.06
N LEU A 93 7.45 -11.63 -10.54
CA LEU A 93 6.99 -10.29 -10.91
C LEU A 93 5.93 -10.33 -12.01
N GLU A 94 6.03 -11.28 -12.93
CA GLU A 94 5.10 -11.41 -14.07
C GLU A 94 3.73 -11.89 -13.61
N SER A 95 3.68 -12.93 -12.76
CA SER A 95 2.41 -13.43 -12.20
C SER A 95 1.73 -12.39 -11.31
N ALA A 96 2.50 -11.65 -10.50
CA ALA A 96 1.99 -10.55 -9.69
C ALA A 96 1.44 -9.38 -10.56
N THR A 97 2.09 -9.09 -11.70
CA THR A 97 1.61 -8.08 -12.66
C THR A 97 0.27 -8.46 -13.27
N ALA A 98 0.12 -9.71 -13.70
CA ALA A 98 -1.11 -10.20 -14.30
C ALA A 98 -2.28 -10.13 -13.30
N VAL A 99 -2.04 -10.50 -12.04
CA VAL A 99 -3.04 -10.40 -10.98
C VAL A 99 -3.38 -8.94 -10.65
N TRP A 100 -2.39 -8.05 -10.62
CA TRP A 100 -2.62 -6.61 -10.42
C TRP A 100 -3.54 -6.02 -11.49
N LEU A 101 -3.22 -6.25 -12.77
CA LEU A 101 -4.02 -5.78 -13.90
C LEU A 101 -5.43 -6.37 -13.88
N ARG A 102 -5.57 -7.65 -13.50
CA ARG A 102 -6.88 -8.30 -13.37
C ARG A 102 -7.76 -7.65 -12.29
N ILE A 103 -7.16 -7.22 -11.18
CA ILE A 103 -7.90 -6.64 -10.03
C ILE A 103 -8.20 -5.16 -10.24
N PHE A 104 -7.18 -4.37 -10.57
CA PHE A 104 -7.31 -2.92 -10.65
C PHE A 104 -7.69 -2.43 -12.06
N GLY A 105 -7.50 -3.25 -13.10
CA GLY A 105 -7.81 -2.88 -14.48
C GLY A 105 -6.92 -1.77 -15.04
N MET A 106 -5.88 -1.38 -14.31
CA MET A 106 -4.98 -0.27 -14.65
C MET A 106 -3.53 -0.63 -14.32
N THR A 107 -2.63 -0.01 -15.06
CA THR A 107 -1.19 -0.08 -14.81
C THR A 107 -0.82 0.66 -13.52
N ASP A 108 0.35 0.35 -12.99
CA ASP A 108 0.96 1.08 -11.87
C ASP A 108 1.16 2.57 -12.20
N ALA A 109 1.66 2.87 -13.41
CA ALA A 109 1.85 4.24 -13.88
C ALA A 109 0.54 5.06 -13.88
N GLU A 110 -0.56 4.50 -14.40
CA GLU A 110 -1.87 5.17 -14.40
C GLU A 110 -2.37 5.46 -12.99
N LEU A 111 -2.22 4.48 -12.08
CA LEU A 111 -2.64 4.65 -10.70
C LEU A 111 -1.81 5.72 -9.99
N PHE A 112 -0.49 5.74 -10.19
CA PHE A 112 0.36 6.78 -9.63
C PHE A 112 0.03 8.16 -10.20
N MET A 113 -0.22 8.29 -11.50
CA MET A 113 -0.63 9.56 -12.10
C MET A 113 -1.92 10.11 -11.47
N ILE A 114 -2.91 9.25 -11.23
CA ILE A 114 -4.18 9.64 -10.58
C ILE A 114 -3.91 10.14 -9.14
N LEU A 115 -3.09 9.42 -8.38
CA LEU A 115 -2.78 9.81 -7.00
C LEU A 115 -1.95 11.08 -6.91
N VAL A 116 -0.98 11.25 -7.80
CA VAL A 116 -0.15 12.46 -7.86
C VAL A 116 -1.02 13.66 -8.22
N TRP A 117 -1.89 13.53 -9.21
CA TRP A 117 -2.85 14.58 -9.58
C TRP A 117 -3.78 14.96 -8.43
N LEU A 118 -4.28 13.95 -7.69
CA LEU A 118 -5.09 14.18 -6.48
C LEU A 118 -4.27 14.90 -5.39
N GLY A 119 -3.03 14.50 -5.21
CA GLY A 119 -2.08 15.13 -4.29
C GLY A 119 -1.84 16.60 -4.65
N ASP A 120 -1.65 16.91 -5.92
CA ASP A 120 -1.47 18.29 -6.43
C ASP A 120 -2.71 19.14 -6.15
N ALA A 121 -3.90 18.60 -6.43
CA ALA A 121 -5.16 19.29 -6.15
C ALA A 121 -5.27 19.63 -4.65
N ILE A 122 -4.98 18.67 -3.77
CA ILE A 122 -5.02 18.86 -2.32
C ILE A 122 -3.97 19.87 -1.87
N ALA A 123 -2.74 19.75 -2.34
CA ALA A 123 -1.66 20.69 -2.01
C ALA A 123 -2.01 22.12 -2.43
N CYS A 124 -2.56 22.29 -3.63
CA CYS A 124 -3.01 23.58 -4.15
C CYS A 124 -4.14 24.18 -3.29
N ILE A 125 -5.17 23.39 -2.97
CA ILE A 125 -6.28 23.84 -2.11
C ILE A 125 -5.75 24.25 -0.73
N TRP A 126 -4.84 23.48 -0.14
CA TRP A 126 -4.30 23.76 1.19
C TRP A 126 -3.40 24.99 1.21
N LEU A 127 -2.62 25.19 0.15
CA LEU A 127 -1.77 26.37 0.01
C LEU A 127 -2.63 27.62 -0.19
N LEU A 128 -3.66 27.58 -1.04
CA LEU A 128 -4.59 28.69 -1.25
C LEU A 128 -5.39 29.01 0.02
N ALA A 129 -6.05 28.01 0.62
CA ALA A 129 -6.81 28.18 1.85
C ALA A 129 -5.91 28.66 3.00
N GLY A 130 -4.72 28.06 3.13
CA GLY A 130 -3.73 28.46 4.12
C GLY A 130 -3.26 29.91 3.93
N THR A 131 -3.07 30.34 2.68
CA THR A 131 -2.69 31.73 2.35
C THR A 131 -3.80 32.72 2.69
N ILE A 132 -5.05 32.40 2.35
CA ILE A 132 -6.22 33.24 2.70
C ILE A 132 -6.31 33.39 4.22
N LEU A 133 -6.22 32.30 4.97
CA LEU A 133 -6.26 32.32 6.43
C LEU A 133 -5.08 33.08 7.06
N TYR A 134 -3.88 32.92 6.48
CA TYR A 134 -2.68 33.61 6.95
C TYR A 134 -2.77 35.13 6.77
N LEU A 135 -3.30 35.58 5.62
CA LEU A 135 -3.42 37.00 5.28
C LEU A 135 -4.66 37.67 5.89
N THR A 136 -5.54 36.94 6.57
CA THR A 136 -6.73 37.51 7.22
C THR A 136 -6.34 38.13 8.56
N PRO A 137 -6.40 39.47 8.71
CA PRO A 137 -5.75 40.20 9.81
C PRO A 137 -6.51 40.19 11.15
N PHE A 138 -7.70 39.57 11.22
CA PHE A 138 -8.65 39.77 12.32
C PHE A 138 -8.67 38.66 13.38
N ALA A 139 -7.86 37.60 13.27
CA ALA A 139 -7.79 36.56 14.30
C ALA A 139 -6.42 35.87 14.30
N ASN A 140 -5.65 36.04 15.38
CA ASN A 140 -4.35 35.39 15.57
C ASN A 140 -4.42 33.85 15.42
N ASP A 141 -5.56 33.24 15.76
CA ASP A 141 -5.82 31.80 15.59
C ASP A 141 -5.93 31.36 14.13
N LEU A 142 -6.36 32.25 13.22
CA LEU A 142 -6.42 31.96 11.79
C LEU A 142 -5.03 32.02 11.16
N THR A 143 -4.17 32.93 11.64
CA THR A 143 -2.79 33.04 11.18
C THR A 143 -1.99 31.78 11.49
N SER A 144 -2.14 31.21 12.69
CA SER A 144 -1.44 29.97 13.08
C SER A 144 -1.93 28.75 12.29
N ARG A 145 -3.24 28.62 12.08
CA ARG A 145 -3.84 27.57 11.24
C ARG A 145 -3.40 27.71 9.77
N GLY A 146 -3.41 28.92 9.22
CA GLY A 146 -2.96 29.21 7.86
C GLY A 146 -1.50 28.80 7.65
N LYS A 147 -0.60 29.16 8.57
CA LYS A 147 0.80 28.71 8.56
C LYS A 147 0.92 27.19 8.54
N SER A 148 0.18 26.48 9.40
CA SER A 148 0.20 25.02 9.46
C SER A 148 -0.22 24.39 8.13
N MET A 149 -1.28 24.90 7.49
CA MET A 149 -1.76 24.41 6.19
C MET A 149 -0.72 24.61 5.08
N ILE A 150 -0.13 25.82 5.02
CA ILE A 150 0.93 26.13 4.04
C ILE A 150 2.13 25.19 4.22
N VAL A 151 2.60 25.02 5.46
CA VAL A 151 3.75 24.16 5.76
C VAL A 151 3.48 22.71 5.35
N ARG A 152 2.29 22.18 5.69
CA ARG A 152 1.88 20.82 5.30
C ARG A 152 1.82 20.63 3.78
N ALA A 153 1.27 21.61 3.06
CA ALA A 153 1.25 21.58 1.59
C ALA A 153 2.67 21.63 0.99
N LEU A 154 3.54 22.49 1.53
CA LEU A 154 4.93 22.60 1.11
C LEU A 154 5.77 21.35 1.44
N MET A 155 5.41 20.59 2.47
CA MET A 155 6.03 19.28 2.75
C MET A 155 5.63 18.22 1.73
N LEU A 156 4.40 18.27 1.22
CA LEU A 156 3.91 17.33 0.21
C LEU A 156 4.47 17.64 -1.19
N ALA A 157 4.67 18.90 -1.53
CA ALA A 157 5.06 19.33 -2.88
C ALA A 157 6.37 18.71 -3.43
N PRO A 158 7.49 18.64 -2.69
CA PRO A 158 8.70 17.97 -3.16
C PRO A 158 8.49 16.48 -3.45
N VAL A 159 7.62 15.82 -2.68
CA VAL A 159 7.30 14.40 -2.88
C VAL A 159 6.50 14.22 -4.17
N LEU A 160 5.47 15.05 -4.39
CA LEU A 160 4.70 15.02 -5.63
C LEU A 160 5.57 15.35 -6.85
N ALA A 161 6.46 16.33 -6.73
CA ALA A 161 7.44 16.66 -7.77
C ALA A 161 8.38 15.48 -8.09
N PHE A 162 8.83 14.74 -7.07
CA PHE A 162 9.60 13.52 -7.28
C PHE A 162 8.80 12.48 -8.06
N PHE A 163 7.54 12.22 -7.70
CA PHE A 163 6.71 11.25 -8.42
C PHE A 163 6.35 11.69 -9.84
N HIS A 164 6.24 13.00 -10.10
CA HIS A 164 6.09 13.54 -11.46
C HIS A 164 7.29 13.26 -12.35
N VAL A 165 8.49 13.12 -11.80
CA VAL A 165 9.70 12.79 -12.57
C VAL A 165 9.92 11.28 -12.61
N ALA A 166 9.78 10.62 -11.46
CA ALA A 166 10.02 9.19 -11.31
C ALA A 166 9.00 8.32 -12.06
N ALA A 167 7.77 8.79 -12.29
CA ALA A 167 6.80 8.07 -13.10
C ALA A 167 7.22 7.91 -14.58
N TRP A 168 8.22 8.65 -15.05
CA TRP A 168 8.76 8.57 -16.42
C TRP A 168 10.12 7.86 -16.52
N LEU A 169 10.69 7.43 -15.39
CA LEU A 169 11.95 6.68 -15.32
C LEU A 169 11.67 5.19 -15.13
#